data_AF-A0A2H6IQ02-F1
#
_entry.id   AF-A0A2H6IQ02-F1
#
_cell.length_a   1.000
_cell.length_b   1.000
_cell.length_c   1.000
_cell.angle_alpha   90.00
_cell.angle_beta   90.00
_cell.angle_gamma   90.00
#
_symmetry.space_group_name_H-M   'P 1'
#
loop_
_entity.id
_entity.type
_entity.pdbx_description
1 polymer ?
#
loop_
_entity_poly.entity_id
_entity_poly.type
_entity_poly.pdbx_seq_one_letter_code
_entity_poly.pdbx_strand_id
1 'polypeptide(L)'
;MQLDITINKGSGQKPVVIFIHGLGVDKGFWTDPGNSRVLGGSILMKVFAARKPRPCSIKPERKLSVGKLPEKPENLWTDAVKMGFNTVCWTQKRPAGPIGIAVREFEYILKYVTEVFPGKPIAIIGHSRGGLVARKLMEKNVPEIKALITVATPHKGSSLSRLGNYLAPLAPVIKKLLPKDSHSTASELIKRTYDLLENNALKELLPDSAFFKTLKDLPRDNVKYLSFGGTVTKLITVYKWKKENDKFYPKPLLTIPDSLLKILPSGIIPDEITPGKGDFMVTAESAVLPWAQKHYNLPANHISIASHKKMKDRTLKLLEEL
;
A
#
# COMPACT_ATOMS: atom_id res chain seq x y z
N MET A 1 -5.30 25.56 6.93
CA MET A 1 -5.87 24.22 7.21
C MET A 1 -4.88 23.51 8.12
N GLN A 2 -5.24 23.11 9.35
CA GLN A 2 -4.31 22.34 10.19
C GLN A 2 -4.29 20.88 9.71
N LEU A 3 -3.13 20.41 9.24
CA LEU A 3 -2.88 19.03 8.83
C LEU A 3 -1.75 18.43 9.67
N ASP A 4 -1.82 17.13 9.89
CA ASP A 4 -0.74 16.37 10.53
C ASP A 4 0.36 16.08 9.50
N ILE A 5 1.30 17.02 9.38
CA ILE A 5 2.38 17.01 8.38
C ILE A 5 3.68 16.50 9.03
N THR A 6 4.39 15.61 8.35
CA THR A 6 5.77 15.27 8.64
C THR A 6 6.66 15.80 7.52
N ILE A 7 7.69 16.55 7.90
CA ILE A 7 8.69 17.13 7.00
C ILE A 7 10.09 16.73 7.43
N ASN A 8 10.92 16.36 6.46
CA ASN A 8 12.37 16.24 6.62
C ASN A 8 13.04 17.24 5.68
N LYS A 9 13.84 18.15 6.21
CA LYS A 9 14.67 19.06 5.42
C LYS A 9 16.00 18.37 5.18
N GLY A 10 16.21 17.95 3.94
CA GLY A 10 17.44 17.34 3.48
C GLY A 10 18.44 18.40 2.99
N SER A 11 19.25 18.03 2.00
CA SER A 11 20.19 18.94 1.35
C SER A 11 19.48 20.05 0.57
N GLY A 12 20.08 21.24 0.60
CA GLY A 12 19.65 22.44 -0.13
C GLY A 12 19.58 22.24 -1.66
N GLN A 13 20.28 21.27 -2.23
CA GLN A 13 20.27 21.01 -3.68
C GLN A 13 19.31 19.91 -4.13
N LYS A 14 18.84 19.06 -3.20
CA LYS A 14 17.96 17.93 -3.54
C LYS A 14 16.51 18.38 -3.78
N PRO A 15 15.75 17.69 -4.66
CA PRO A 15 14.34 17.96 -4.87
C PRO A 15 13.49 17.65 -3.62
N VAL A 16 12.22 18.06 -3.68
CA VAL A 16 11.21 17.73 -2.67
C VAL A 16 10.41 16.50 -3.11
N VAL A 17 10.28 15.52 -2.22
CA VAL A 17 9.53 14.30 -2.46
C VAL A 17 8.29 14.28 -1.58
N ILE A 18 7.12 14.35 -2.19
CA ILE A 18 5.83 14.31 -1.50
C ILE A 18 5.29 12.88 -1.54
N PHE A 19 5.11 12.29 -0.37
CA PHE A 19 4.59 10.93 -0.19
C PHE A 19 3.11 10.97 0.18
N ILE A 20 2.28 10.26 -0.58
CA ILE A 20 0.84 10.18 -0.40
C ILE A 20 0.46 8.72 -0.10
N HIS A 21 -0.15 8.49 1.06
CA HIS A 21 -0.58 7.16 1.48
C HIS A 21 -1.96 6.77 0.89
N GLY A 22 -2.27 5.47 0.96
CA GLY A 22 -3.52 4.90 0.46
C GLY A 22 -4.74 5.09 1.37
N LEU A 23 -5.80 4.36 1.04
CA LEU A 23 -7.06 4.30 1.79
C LEU A 23 -6.86 3.64 3.17
N GLY A 24 -7.47 4.22 4.21
CA GLY A 24 -7.57 3.60 5.54
C GLY A 24 -6.25 3.44 6.30
N VAL A 25 -5.21 4.18 5.90
CA VAL A 25 -3.89 4.25 6.53
C VAL A 25 -3.51 5.71 6.80
N ASP A 26 -2.38 5.94 7.45
CA ASP A 26 -1.85 7.27 7.79
C ASP A 26 -0.44 7.51 7.21
N LYS A 27 0.16 8.67 7.53
CA LYS A 27 1.54 9.00 7.11
C LYS A 27 2.58 7.97 7.58
N GLY A 28 2.27 7.23 8.66
CA GLY A 28 3.10 6.16 9.19
C GLY A 28 3.37 5.06 8.18
N PHE A 29 2.50 4.86 7.18
CA PHE A 29 2.77 3.94 6.06
C PHE A 29 4.15 4.21 5.43
N TRP A 30 4.51 5.49 5.32
CA TRP A 30 5.79 5.95 4.83
C TRP A 30 6.78 6.25 5.96
N THR A 31 6.39 6.94 7.02
CA THR A 31 7.38 7.45 7.99
C THR A 31 7.79 6.43 9.05
N ASP A 32 6.90 5.50 9.40
CA ASP A 32 7.15 4.46 10.41
C ASP A 32 6.34 3.18 10.10
N PRO A 33 6.75 2.44 9.06
CA PRO A 33 6.02 1.26 8.62
C PRO A 33 5.97 0.14 9.66
N GLY A 34 6.86 0.16 10.67
CA GLY A 34 6.91 -0.84 11.72
C GLY A 34 5.76 -0.73 12.73
N ASN A 35 5.29 0.50 12.96
CA ASN A 35 4.25 0.82 13.93
C ASN A 35 2.96 1.33 13.31
N SER A 36 2.95 1.69 12.03
CA SER A 36 1.73 2.05 11.31
C SER A 36 0.77 0.87 11.24
N ARG A 37 -0.52 1.20 11.33
CA ARG A 37 -1.61 0.23 11.33
C ARG A 37 -2.43 0.39 10.06
N VAL A 38 -2.82 -0.74 9.48
CA VAL A 38 -3.65 -0.81 8.28
C VAL A 38 -5.02 -1.40 8.64
N LEU A 39 -5.94 -1.40 7.67
CA LEU A 39 -7.31 -1.88 7.85
C LEU A 39 -8.04 -1.18 9.01
N GLY A 40 -8.02 0.17 9.00
CA GLY A 40 -8.71 0.97 10.02
C GLY A 40 -8.09 0.85 11.41
N GLY A 41 -6.75 0.73 11.50
CA GLY A 41 -6.02 0.73 12.78
C GLY A 41 -5.87 -0.65 13.44
N SER A 42 -6.38 -1.72 12.83
CA SER A 42 -6.50 -3.02 13.50
C SER A 42 -5.22 -3.88 13.44
N ILE A 43 -4.48 -3.84 12.33
CA ILE A 43 -3.31 -4.72 12.11
C ILE A 43 -2.05 -3.90 11.89
N LEU A 44 -0.96 -4.25 12.59
CA LEU A 44 0.36 -3.66 12.34
C LEU A 44 0.86 -4.04 10.96
N MET A 45 1.31 -3.04 10.20
CA MET A 45 1.71 -3.23 8.80
C MET A 45 2.86 -4.24 8.63
N LYS A 46 3.79 -4.31 9.59
CA LYS A 46 4.90 -5.27 9.57
C LYS A 46 4.47 -6.74 9.51
N VAL A 47 3.22 -7.07 9.85
CA VAL A 47 2.64 -8.41 9.70
C VAL A 47 2.59 -8.82 8.22
N PHE A 48 2.29 -7.88 7.31
CA PHE A 48 2.24 -8.15 5.86
C PHE A 48 3.62 -8.26 5.22
N ALA A 49 4.67 -7.86 5.96
CA ALA A 49 6.07 -8.03 5.59
C ALA A 49 6.73 -9.22 6.30
N ALA A 50 5.96 -10.05 7.02
CA ALA A 50 6.48 -11.19 7.76
C ALA A 50 7.13 -12.23 6.82
N ARG A 51 8.30 -12.72 7.21
CA ARG A 51 9.02 -13.77 6.47
C ARG A 51 8.77 -15.14 7.09
N LYS A 52 8.94 -16.20 6.31
CA LYS A 52 8.92 -17.58 6.83
C LYS A 52 9.94 -17.71 7.98
N PRO A 53 9.54 -18.21 9.16
CA PRO A 53 10.48 -18.43 10.26
C PRO A 53 11.53 -19.49 9.85
N ARG A 54 12.71 -19.43 10.47
CA ARG A 54 13.71 -20.50 10.32
C ARG A 54 13.41 -21.62 11.32
N PRO A 55 13.75 -22.89 11.00
CA PRO A 55 13.71 -23.95 11.99
C PRO A 55 14.54 -23.59 13.23
N CYS A 56 14.11 -24.03 14.42
CA CYS A 56 14.77 -23.73 15.68
C CYS A 56 14.86 -24.95 16.59
N SER A 57 15.92 -25.06 17.40
CA SER A 57 16.08 -26.15 18.37
C SER A 57 15.29 -25.89 19.66
N ILE A 58 15.10 -24.61 20.00
CA ILE A 58 14.31 -24.20 21.17
C ILE A 58 12.82 -24.28 20.83
N LYS A 59 12.03 -24.84 21.74
CA LYS A 59 10.58 -24.93 21.61
C LYS A 59 9.99 -23.51 21.50
N PRO A 60 9.27 -23.19 20.39
CA PRO A 60 8.61 -21.90 20.26
C PRO A 60 7.58 -21.70 21.37
N GLU A 61 7.53 -20.50 21.93
CA GLU A 61 6.57 -20.12 22.97
C GLU A 61 5.12 -20.34 22.53
N ARG A 62 4.83 -20.08 21.25
CA ARG A 62 3.51 -20.28 20.63
C ARG A 62 3.56 -21.39 19.59
N LYS A 63 2.58 -22.28 19.62
CA LYS A 63 2.41 -23.35 18.60
C LYS A 63 2.11 -22.79 17.20
N LEU A 64 1.52 -21.59 17.13
CA LEU A 64 1.21 -20.87 15.90
C LEU A 64 2.02 -19.57 15.82
N SER A 65 2.43 -19.18 14.62
CA SER A 65 3.04 -17.87 14.34
C SER A 65 2.61 -17.34 12.97
N VAL A 66 2.70 -16.03 12.77
CA VAL A 66 2.44 -15.38 11.46
C VAL A 66 3.72 -15.14 10.66
N GLY A 67 4.84 -15.73 11.10
CA GLY A 67 6.16 -15.48 10.54
C GLY A 67 7.09 -14.69 11.46
N LYS A 68 8.32 -14.47 10.99
CA LYS A 68 9.27 -13.53 11.60
C LYS A 68 8.95 -12.13 11.09
N LEU A 69 8.49 -11.26 11.98
CA LEU A 69 8.26 -9.84 11.67
C LEU A 69 9.60 -9.14 11.47
N PRO A 70 9.73 -8.21 10.50
CA PRO A 70 10.89 -7.34 10.42
C PRO A 70 10.93 -6.41 11.65
N GLU A 71 12.11 -6.24 12.24
CA GLU A 71 12.31 -5.34 13.39
C GLU A 71 12.13 -3.87 13.01
N LYS A 72 12.73 -3.46 11.89
CA LYS A 72 12.54 -2.16 11.23
C LYS A 72 12.37 -2.39 9.73
N PRO A 73 11.14 -2.34 9.19
CA PRO A 73 10.97 -2.46 7.75
C PRO A 73 11.57 -1.22 7.07
N GLU A 74 12.70 -1.38 6.39
CA GLU A 74 13.25 -0.31 5.54
C GLU A 74 12.32 -0.04 4.37
N ASN A 75 11.96 1.22 4.14
CA ASN A 75 11.13 1.63 3.03
C ASN A 75 11.73 2.83 2.27
N LEU A 76 11.01 3.30 1.26
CA LEU A 76 11.48 4.38 0.39
C LEU A 76 11.67 5.71 1.12
N TRP A 77 10.83 6.03 2.12
CA TRP A 77 10.97 7.27 2.90
C TRP A 77 12.32 7.30 3.62
N THR A 78 12.65 6.23 4.35
CA THR A 78 13.91 6.16 5.09
C THR A 78 15.12 6.29 4.16
N ASP A 79 15.07 5.65 2.99
CA ASP A 79 16.16 5.74 2.00
C ASP A 79 16.28 7.15 1.42
N ALA A 80 15.15 7.80 1.09
CA ALA A 80 15.14 9.17 0.58
C ALA A 80 15.71 10.16 1.62
N VAL A 81 15.34 10.02 2.89
CA VAL A 81 15.90 10.83 3.99
C VAL A 81 17.41 10.61 4.13
N LYS A 82 17.87 9.34 4.13
CA LYS A 82 19.30 9.00 4.20
C LYS A 82 20.11 9.57 3.03
N MET A 83 19.51 9.65 1.84
CA MET A 83 20.12 10.25 0.65
C MET A 83 20.03 11.79 0.62
N GLY A 84 19.45 12.41 1.65
CA GLY A 84 19.38 13.86 1.80
C GLY A 84 18.27 14.51 0.97
N PHE A 85 17.26 13.77 0.50
CA PHE A 85 16.09 14.38 -0.12
C PHE A 85 15.27 15.18 0.89
N ASN A 86 14.64 16.26 0.42
CA ASN A 86 13.60 16.92 1.18
C ASN A 86 12.34 16.06 1.07
N THR A 87 11.72 15.68 2.18
CA THR A 87 10.55 14.78 2.13
C THR A 87 9.39 15.38 2.91
N VAL A 88 8.18 15.22 2.36
CA VAL A 88 6.94 15.68 2.97
C VAL A 88 5.90 14.57 2.88
N CYS A 89 5.21 14.30 3.98
CA CYS A 89 4.06 13.40 4.03
C CYS A 89 3.03 13.98 5.00
N TRP A 90 1.76 13.61 4.87
CA TRP A 90 0.73 14.00 5.82
C TRP A 90 -0.28 12.88 6.04
N THR A 91 -0.94 12.90 7.19
CA THR A 91 -2.10 12.05 7.45
C THR A 91 -3.34 12.75 6.89
N GLN A 92 -4.03 12.11 5.95
CA GLN A 92 -5.27 12.64 5.40
C GLN A 92 -6.34 12.75 6.51
N LYS A 93 -7.13 13.83 6.59
CA LYS A 93 -8.12 13.99 7.69
C LYS A 93 -9.22 12.95 7.65
N ARG A 94 -9.55 12.48 6.44
CA ARG A 94 -10.52 11.39 6.23
C ARG A 94 -9.83 10.28 5.44
N PRO A 95 -9.01 9.43 6.08
CA PRO A 95 -8.31 8.34 5.41
C PRO A 95 -9.24 7.37 4.69
N ALA A 96 -10.51 7.26 5.11
CA ALA A 96 -11.55 6.47 4.46
C ALA A 96 -12.65 7.34 3.78
N GLY A 97 -12.36 8.62 3.56
CA GLY A 97 -13.28 9.57 2.92
C GLY A 97 -13.05 9.73 1.41
N PRO A 98 -13.87 10.57 0.75
CA PRO A 98 -13.79 10.81 -0.68
C PRO A 98 -12.43 11.36 -1.15
N ILE A 99 -12.00 10.95 -2.36
CA ILE A 99 -10.74 11.39 -2.98
C ILE A 99 -10.65 12.92 -3.04
N GLY A 100 -11.76 13.59 -3.36
CA GLY A 100 -11.80 15.06 -3.47
C GLY A 100 -11.41 15.81 -2.18
N ILE A 101 -11.58 15.19 -1.00
CA ILE A 101 -11.10 15.78 0.26
C ILE A 101 -9.57 15.73 0.31
N ALA A 102 -9.00 14.56 0.02
CA ALA A 102 -7.54 14.37 -0.02
C ALA A 102 -6.87 15.23 -1.11
N VAL A 103 -7.54 15.51 -2.23
CA VAL A 103 -7.06 16.43 -3.26
C VAL A 103 -6.95 17.86 -2.73
N ARG A 104 -7.97 18.36 -2.02
CA ARG A 104 -7.91 19.71 -1.39
C ARG A 104 -6.82 19.81 -0.33
N GLU A 105 -6.62 18.73 0.43
CA GLU A 105 -5.50 18.66 1.36
C GLU A 105 -4.16 18.67 0.60
N PHE A 106 -4.05 17.93 -0.50
CA PHE A 106 -2.84 17.90 -1.31
C PHE A 106 -2.52 19.27 -1.95
N GLU A 107 -3.53 20.02 -2.38
CA GLU A 107 -3.37 21.42 -2.82
C GLU A 107 -2.76 22.31 -1.73
N TYR A 108 -3.23 22.15 -0.49
CA TYR A 108 -2.66 22.86 0.66
C TYR A 108 -1.21 22.44 0.94
N ILE A 109 -0.91 21.14 0.86
CA ILE A 109 0.44 20.61 1.01
C ILE A 109 1.37 21.14 -0.08
N LEU A 110 0.90 21.24 -1.32
CA LEU A 110 1.68 21.77 -2.42
C LEU A 110 2.04 23.24 -2.18
N LYS A 111 1.07 24.07 -1.79
CA LYS A 111 1.33 25.48 -1.41
C LYS A 111 2.35 25.57 -0.28
N TYR A 112 2.18 24.77 0.77
CA TYR A 112 3.11 24.69 1.89
C TYR A 112 4.52 24.29 1.43
N VAL A 113 4.64 23.29 0.55
CA VAL A 113 5.92 22.84 -0.01
C VAL A 113 6.59 23.94 -0.81
N THR A 114 5.86 24.66 -1.66
CA THR A 114 6.42 25.76 -2.48
C THR A 114 6.88 26.94 -1.64
N GLU A 115 6.24 27.19 -0.49
CA GLU A 115 6.67 28.23 0.47
C GLU A 115 7.93 27.80 1.25
N VAL A 116 8.00 26.54 1.67
CA VAL A 116 9.12 26.03 2.47
C VAL A 116 10.36 25.71 1.61
N PHE A 117 10.16 25.34 0.35
CA PHE A 117 11.20 24.93 -0.58
C PHE A 117 11.05 25.67 -1.93
N PRO A 118 11.24 27.01 -1.94
CA PRO A 118 11.01 27.81 -3.13
C PRO A 118 11.90 27.38 -4.30
N GLY A 119 11.30 27.28 -5.49
CA GLY A 119 11.99 26.96 -6.75
C GLY A 119 12.49 25.52 -6.89
N LYS A 120 12.21 24.64 -5.93
CA LYS A 120 12.70 23.26 -5.98
C LYS A 120 11.84 22.35 -6.86
N PRO A 121 12.45 21.43 -7.63
CA PRO A 121 11.69 20.36 -8.29
C PRO A 121 10.93 19.51 -7.28
N ILE A 122 9.72 19.09 -7.64
CA ILE A 122 8.82 18.27 -6.82
C ILE A 122 8.62 16.92 -7.51
N ALA A 123 8.83 15.85 -6.75
CA ALA A 123 8.44 14.49 -7.10
C ALA A 123 7.28 14.03 -6.21
N ILE A 124 6.26 13.44 -6.82
CA ILE A 124 5.10 12.90 -6.10
C ILE A 124 5.18 11.38 -6.11
N ILE A 125 4.97 10.77 -4.94
CA ILE A 125 4.93 9.33 -4.77
C ILE A 125 3.60 8.95 -4.12
N GLY A 126 2.72 8.34 -4.90
CA GLY A 126 1.40 7.90 -4.43
C GLY A 126 1.30 6.39 -4.33
N HIS A 127 0.96 5.87 -3.15
CA HIS A 127 0.61 4.46 -2.97
C HIS A 127 -0.90 4.24 -3.05
N SER A 128 -1.34 3.20 -3.75
CA SER A 128 -2.76 2.82 -3.82
C SER A 128 -3.62 4.01 -4.23
N ARG A 129 -4.70 4.31 -3.49
CA ARG A 129 -5.53 5.53 -3.68
C ARG A 129 -4.71 6.82 -3.71
N GLY A 130 -3.60 6.91 -2.99
CA GLY A 130 -2.73 8.10 -2.97
C GLY A 130 -2.22 8.49 -4.36
N GLY A 131 -2.01 7.52 -5.25
CA GLY A 131 -1.68 7.81 -6.65
C GLY A 131 -2.85 8.39 -7.45
N LEU A 132 -4.11 8.06 -7.12
CA LEU A 132 -5.28 8.70 -7.72
C LEU A 132 -5.48 10.13 -7.22
N VAL A 133 -5.21 10.38 -5.94
CA VAL A 133 -5.16 11.75 -5.38
C VAL A 133 -4.13 12.58 -6.15
N ALA A 134 -2.93 12.03 -6.38
CA ALA A 134 -1.90 12.68 -7.18
C ALA A 134 -2.37 12.97 -8.60
N ARG A 135 -2.93 11.96 -9.29
CA ARG A 135 -3.46 12.10 -10.65
C ARG A 135 -4.53 13.19 -10.76
N LYS A 136 -5.45 13.27 -9.80
CA LYS A 136 -6.48 14.30 -9.81
C LYS A 136 -5.88 15.71 -9.64
N LEU A 137 -4.85 15.86 -8.80
CA LEU A 137 -4.09 17.12 -8.72
C LEU A 137 -3.38 17.43 -10.05
N MET A 138 -2.88 16.42 -10.77
CA MET A 138 -2.25 16.58 -12.08
C MET A 138 -3.19 17.04 -13.20
N GLU A 139 -4.46 17.34 -12.92
CA GLU A 139 -5.28 18.17 -13.82
C GLU A 139 -4.86 19.66 -13.79
N LYS A 140 -4.22 20.10 -12.69
CA LYS A 140 -3.75 21.48 -12.48
C LYS A 140 -2.30 21.63 -12.91
N ASN A 141 -2.00 22.60 -13.77
CA ASN A 141 -0.63 22.84 -14.19
C ASN A 141 0.21 23.41 -13.02
N VAL A 142 1.23 22.66 -12.60
CA VAL A 142 2.15 23.02 -11.51
C VAL A 142 3.56 22.80 -12.04
N PRO A 143 4.27 23.86 -12.46
CA PRO A 143 5.56 23.76 -13.15
C PRO A 143 6.66 23.06 -12.35
N GLU A 144 6.61 23.13 -11.02
CA GLU A 144 7.59 22.55 -10.10
C GLU A 144 7.50 21.02 -10.06
N ILE A 145 6.35 20.41 -10.39
CA ILE A 145 6.21 18.96 -10.45
C ILE A 145 7.02 18.45 -11.64
N LYS A 146 8.07 17.65 -11.37
CA LYS A 146 8.93 17.01 -12.37
C LYS A 146 8.83 15.50 -12.39
N ALA A 147 8.17 14.88 -11.41
CA ALA A 147 7.93 13.45 -11.42
C ALA A 147 6.62 13.03 -10.74
N LEU A 148 5.97 12.01 -11.32
CA LEU A 148 4.88 11.25 -10.70
C LEU A 148 5.25 9.77 -10.68
N ILE A 149 5.38 9.23 -9.47
CA ILE A 149 5.59 7.80 -9.22
C ILE A 149 4.34 7.23 -8.54
N THR A 150 3.74 6.20 -9.14
CA THR A 150 2.61 5.48 -8.54
C THR A 150 3.00 4.06 -8.15
N VAL A 151 2.53 3.62 -6.98
CA VAL A 151 2.85 2.30 -6.42
C VAL A 151 1.56 1.58 -6.08
N ALA A 152 1.25 0.52 -6.82
CA ALA A 152 0.04 -0.27 -6.70
C ALA A 152 -1.24 0.58 -6.75
N THR A 153 -1.25 1.63 -7.58
CA THR A 153 -2.40 2.52 -7.74
C THR A 153 -3.40 1.92 -8.73
N PRO A 154 -4.70 1.83 -8.40
CA PRO A 154 -5.70 1.28 -9.30
C PRO A 154 -6.09 2.30 -10.38
N HIS A 155 -5.28 2.45 -11.42
CA HIS A 155 -5.49 3.46 -12.46
C HIS A 155 -6.75 3.26 -13.29
N LYS A 156 -7.27 2.03 -13.36
CA LYS A 156 -8.54 1.66 -14.00
C LYS A 156 -9.61 1.23 -12.97
N GLY A 157 -9.39 1.55 -11.71
CA GLY A 157 -10.18 1.05 -10.60
C GLY A 157 -9.80 -0.36 -10.17
N SER A 158 -10.49 -0.84 -9.15
CA SER A 158 -10.34 -2.16 -8.58
C SER A 158 -11.72 -2.68 -8.23
N SER A 159 -11.97 -3.97 -8.51
CA SER A 159 -13.24 -4.64 -8.19
C SER A 159 -13.39 -4.95 -6.70
N LEU A 160 -12.81 -4.10 -5.84
CA LEU A 160 -12.70 -4.27 -4.39
C LEU A 160 -14.05 -4.41 -3.68
N SER A 161 -15.17 -3.99 -4.28
CA SER A 161 -16.52 -4.24 -3.74
C SER A 161 -16.81 -5.72 -3.51
N ARG A 162 -16.11 -6.62 -4.21
CA ARG A 162 -16.23 -8.06 -4.01
C ARG A 162 -15.30 -8.62 -2.93
N LEU A 163 -14.35 -7.82 -2.44
CA LEU A 163 -13.38 -8.25 -1.42
C LEU A 163 -14.06 -8.66 -0.11
N GLY A 164 -15.17 -8.03 0.25
CA GLY A 164 -16.01 -8.43 1.38
C GLY A 164 -16.60 -9.83 1.18
N ASN A 165 -17.07 -10.13 -0.03
CA ASN A 165 -17.58 -11.46 -0.40
C ASN A 165 -16.46 -12.52 -0.42
N TYR A 166 -15.21 -12.13 -0.71
CA TYR A 166 -14.07 -13.06 -0.67
C TYR A 166 -13.48 -13.24 0.73
N LEU A 167 -13.56 -12.20 1.57
CA LEU A 167 -13.09 -12.23 2.97
C LEU A 167 -14.15 -12.81 3.93
N ALA A 168 -15.43 -12.85 3.55
CA ALA A 168 -16.49 -13.41 4.38
C ALA A 168 -16.31 -14.93 4.66
N PRO A 169 -16.01 -15.80 3.66
CA PRO A 169 -15.68 -17.21 3.91
C PRO A 169 -14.42 -17.43 4.76
N LEU A 170 -13.57 -16.41 4.82
CA LEU A 170 -12.30 -16.37 5.54
C LEU A 170 -12.50 -16.15 7.06
N ALA A 171 -13.61 -15.52 7.42
CA ALA A 171 -13.95 -15.17 8.80
C ALA A 171 -13.90 -16.34 9.79
N PRO A 172 -14.53 -17.50 9.53
CA PRO A 172 -14.56 -18.61 10.49
C PRO A 172 -13.19 -19.28 10.64
N VAL A 173 -12.37 -19.27 9.58
CA VAL A 173 -11.03 -19.85 9.57
C VAL A 173 -10.07 -18.98 10.38
N ILE A 174 -10.10 -17.66 10.16
CA ILE A 174 -9.33 -16.69 10.96
C ILE A 174 -9.74 -16.80 12.43
N LYS A 175 -11.05 -16.89 12.72
CA LYS A 175 -11.59 -17.06 14.07
C LYS A 175 -11.05 -18.32 14.74
N LYS A 176 -11.00 -19.47 14.05
CA LYS A 176 -10.44 -20.74 14.60
C LYS A 176 -8.92 -20.71 14.83
N LEU A 177 -8.18 -19.85 14.13
CA LEU A 177 -6.71 -19.73 14.26
C LEU A 177 -6.28 -18.72 15.32
N LEU A 178 -7.19 -17.85 15.74
CA LEU A 178 -6.96 -16.89 16.81
C LEU A 178 -7.28 -17.53 18.18
N PRO A 179 -6.58 -17.11 19.26
CA PRO A 179 -6.96 -17.46 20.64
C PRO A 179 -8.43 -17.11 20.91
N LYS A 180 -9.14 -17.89 21.76
CA LYS A 180 -10.59 -17.74 22.01
C LYS A 180 -10.98 -16.32 22.48
N ASP A 181 -10.09 -15.71 23.25
CA ASP A 181 -10.09 -14.35 23.76
C ASP A 181 -9.96 -13.27 22.67
N SER A 182 -9.54 -13.63 21.44
CA SER A 182 -9.42 -12.73 20.29
C SER A 182 -10.54 -12.91 19.25
N HIS A 183 -11.55 -13.75 19.52
CA HIS A 183 -12.65 -14.04 18.60
C HIS A 183 -13.57 -12.83 18.35
N SER A 184 -13.78 -11.98 19.37
CA SER A 184 -14.52 -10.71 19.24
C SER A 184 -13.78 -9.76 18.30
N THR A 185 -12.46 -9.65 18.46
CA THR A 185 -11.57 -8.84 17.60
C THR A 185 -11.59 -9.30 16.15
N ALA A 186 -11.66 -10.61 15.88
CA ALA A 186 -11.76 -11.14 14.53
C ALA A 186 -13.07 -10.75 13.83
N SER A 187 -14.20 -10.88 14.55
CA SER A 187 -15.52 -10.46 14.04
C SER A 187 -15.59 -8.96 13.79
N GLU A 188 -14.99 -8.18 14.69
CA GLU A 188 -14.91 -6.73 14.56
C GLU A 188 -13.99 -6.31 13.41
N LEU A 189 -12.92 -7.06 13.13
CA LEU A 189 -12.03 -6.86 11.98
C LEU A 189 -12.78 -7.04 10.65
N ILE A 190 -13.56 -8.11 10.54
CA ILE A 190 -14.37 -8.38 9.34
C ILE A 190 -15.41 -7.30 9.17
N LYS A 191 -16.11 -6.94 10.25
CA LYS A 191 -17.11 -5.87 10.24
C LYS A 191 -16.48 -4.52 9.84
N ARG A 192 -15.36 -4.12 10.44
CA ARG A 192 -14.64 -2.88 10.07
C ARG A 192 -14.15 -2.89 8.62
N THR A 193 -13.71 -4.05 8.13
CA THR A 193 -13.33 -4.19 6.71
C THR A 193 -14.57 -4.04 5.83
N TYR A 194 -15.68 -4.67 6.21
CA TYR A 194 -16.97 -4.57 5.51
C TYR A 194 -17.55 -3.14 5.54
N ASP A 195 -17.56 -2.47 6.68
CA ASP A 195 -17.98 -1.08 6.85
C ASP A 195 -17.09 -0.12 6.04
N LEU A 196 -15.79 -0.43 5.92
CA LEU A 196 -14.88 0.28 5.04
C LEU A 196 -15.25 0.05 3.57
N LEU A 197 -15.63 -1.19 3.20
CA LEU A 197 -16.09 -1.62 1.87
C LEU A 197 -17.44 -1.02 1.44
N GLU A 198 -18.38 -0.80 2.37
CA GLU A 198 -19.68 -0.18 2.08
C GLU A 198 -19.60 1.36 1.97
N ASN A 199 -18.49 1.97 2.39
CA ASN A 199 -18.36 3.42 2.40
C ASN A 199 -18.14 4.01 0.99
N ASN A 200 -18.64 5.24 0.76
CA ASN A 200 -18.60 5.91 -0.54
C ASN A 200 -17.19 6.06 -1.14
N ALA A 201 -16.15 6.09 -0.29
CA ALA A 201 -14.75 6.18 -0.74
C ALA A 201 -14.28 4.96 -1.54
N LEU A 202 -14.86 3.77 -1.31
CA LEU A 202 -14.54 2.59 -2.12
C LEU A 202 -15.35 2.51 -3.40
N LYS A 203 -16.53 3.13 -3.46
CA LYS A 203 -17.27 3.30 -4.72
C LYS A 203 -16.47 4.12 -5.73
N GLU A 204 -15.70 5.12 -5.29
CA GLU A 204 -14.81 5.89 -6.16
C GLU A 204 -13.67 5.05 -6.75
N LEU A 205 -13.27 3.96 -6.08
CA LEU A 205 -12.24 3.05 -6.58
C LEU A 205 -12.76 1.99 -7.54
N LEU A 206 -14.08 1.86 -7.73
CA LEU A 206 -14.63 0.89 -8.67
C LEU A 206 -14.24 1.25 -10.12
N PRO A 207 -14.08 0.23 -10.99
CA PRO A 207 -14.05 0.46 -12.43
C PRO A 207 -15.25 1.30 -12.86
N ASP A 208 -15.05 2.23 -13.80
CA ASP A 208 -16.09 3.09 -14.35
C ASP A 208 -16.84 3.96 -13.32
N SER A 209 -16.27 4.16 -12.14
CA SER A 209 -16.81 5.09 -11.15
C SER A 209 -16.87 6.52 -11.71
N ALA A 210 -17.68 7.36 -11.08
CA ALA A 210 -17.76 8.79 -11.44
C ALA A 210 -16.38 9.47 -11.38
N PHE A 211 -15.48 9.01 -10.49
CA PHE A 211 -14.11 9.50 -10.43
C PHE A 211 -13.37 9.26 -11.74
N PHE A 212 -13.32 8.02 -12.24
CA PHE A 212 -12.61 7.70 -13.49
C PHE A 212 -13.26 8.34 -14.72
N LYS A 213 -14.59 8.42 -14.75
CA LYS A 213 -15.33 9.09 -15.84
C LYS A 213 -15.05 10.60 -15.93
N THR A 214 -14.67 11.23 -14.82
CA THR A 214 -14.43 12.68 -14.74
C THR A 214 -12.95 13.05 -14.59
N LEU A 215 -12.07 12.05 -14.53
CA LEU A 215 -10.64 12.26 -14.44
C LEU A 215 -10.10 12.64 -15.83
N LYS A 216 -9.47 13.82 -15.91
CA LYS A 216 -8.99 14.45 -17.15
C LYS A 216 -7.47 14.68 -17.12
N ASP A 217 -6.73 13.79 -16.47
CA ASP A 217 -5.28 13.89 -16.41
C ASP A 217 -4.62 13.43 -17.71
N LEU A 218 -3.53 14.09 -18.07
CA LEU A 218 -2.76 13.85 -19.30
C LEU A 218 -1.25 13.88 -18.98
N PRO A 219 -0.41 13.19 -19.78
CA PRO A 219 1.03 13.35 -19.66
C PRO A 219 1.46 14.80 -19.95
N ARG A 220 2.57 15.20 -19.35
CA ARG A 220 3.22 16.50 -19.56
C ARG A 220 4.67 16.27 -19.95
N ASP A 221 5.16 17.02 -20.92
CA ASP A 221 6.48 16.81 -21.53
C ASP A 221 7.63 16.88 -20.51
N ASN A 222 7.52 17.78 -19.53
CA ASN A 222 8.56 18.02 -18.52
C ASN A 222 8.36 17.22 -17.22
N VAL A 223 7.53 16.17 -17.24
CA VAL A 223 7.26 15.31 -16.09
C VAL A 223 7.66 13.88 -16.40
N LYS A 224 8.49 13.29 -15.53
CA LYS A 224 8.83 11.87 -15.59
C LYS A 224 7.74 11.04 -14.92
N TYR A 225 7.34 9.95 -15.57
CA TYR A 225 6.27 9.06 -15.08
C TYR A 225 6.78 7.64 -14.88
N LEU A 226 6.53 7.09 -13.69
CA LEU A 226 6.94 5.74 -13.31
C LEU A 226 5.82 5.06 -12.53
N SER A 227 5.50 3.82 -12.85
CA SER A 227 4.49 3.06 -12.10
C SER A 227 4.96 1.66 -11.72
N PHE A 228 4.38 1.13 -10.65
CA PHE A 228 4.68 -0.19 -10.12
C PHE A 228 3.41 -0.96 -9.79
N GLY A 229 3.34 -2.23 -10.17
CA GLY A 229 2.28 -3.17 -9.82
C GLY A 229 2.80 -4.35 -9.02
N GLY A 230 1.96 -4.93 -8.17
CA GLY A 230 2.26 -6.17 -7.45
C GLY A 230 1.64 -7.39 -8.15
N THR A 231 2.21 -8.56 -7.88
CA THR A 231 1.77 -9.84 -8.49
C THR A 231 1.64 -10.96 -7.46
N VAL A 232 1.84 -10.64 -6.17
CA VAL A 232 1.68 -11.60 -5.07
C VAL A 232 0.43 -11.25 -4.30
N THR A 233 -0.50 -12.19 -4.21
CA THR A 233 -1.79 -12.02 -3.54
C THR A 233 -1.71 -12.35 -2.06
N LYS A 234 -0.72 -13.16 -1.68
CA LYS A 234 -0.47 -13.57 -0.30
C LYS A 234 -0.23 -12.36 0.61
N LEU A 235 -1.10 -12.20 1.59
CA LEU A 235 -0.98 -11.20 2.65
C LEU A 235 -0.28 -11.77 3.89
N ILE A 236 -0.77 -12.90 4.40
CA ILE A 236 -0.35 -13.46 5.69
C ILE A 236 -0.24 -14.98 5.55
N THR A 237 0.78 -15.57 6.17
CA THR A 237 0.88 -17.02 6.36
C THR A 237 0.90 -17.35 7.84
N VAL A 238 -0.02 -18.19 8.27
CA VAL A 238 -0.01 -18.80 9.60
C VAL A 238 0.79 -20.10 9.51
N TYR A 239 1.80 -20.23 10.35
CA TYR A 239 2.65 -21.42 10.48
C TYR A 239 2.30 -22.16 11.77
N LYS A 240 2.20 -23.48 11.68
CA LYS A 240 2.20 -24.39 12.83
C LYS A 240 3.60 -24.96 13.02
N TRP A 241 4.16 -24.77 14.20
CA TRP A 241 5.43 -25.38 14.57
C TRP A 241 5.24 -26.86 14.87
N LYS A 242 5.97 -27.72 14.16
CA LYS A 242 6.00 -29.16 14.41
C LYS A 242 7.40 -29.58 14.85
N LYS A 243 7.49 -30.42 15.88
CA LYS A 243 8.74 -31.05 16.28
C LYS A 243 9.03 -32.19 15.30
N GLU A 244 10.19 -32.17 14.68
CA GLU A 244 10.72 -33.23 13.81
C GLU A 244 12.16 -33.46 14.24
N ASN A 245 12.44 -34.65 14.79
CA ASN A 245 13.66 -34.94 15.53
C ASN A 245 13.89 -33.91 16.65
N ASP A 246 15.10 -33.35 16.76
CA ASP A 246 15.48 -32.37 17.79
C ASP A 246 15.23 -30.91 17.39
N LYS A 247 14.47 -30.68 16.31
CA LYS A 247 14.18 -29.32 15.80
C LYS A 247 12.70 -29.09 15.61
N PHE A 248 12.31 -27.83 15.70
CA PHE A 248 10.98 -27.34 15.39
C PHE A 248 10.98 -26.70 14.01
N TYR A 249 10.10 -27.18 13.13
CA TYR A 249 9.94 -26.69 11.77
C TYR A 249 8.62 -25.93 11.62
N PRO A 250 8.63 -24.74 11.00
CA PRO A 250 7.42 -24.00 10.71
C PRO A 250 6.78 -24.54 9.44
N LYS A 251 5.65 -25.25 9.57
CA LYS A 251 4.86 -25.73 8.43
C LYS A 251 3.70 -24.77 8.16
N PRO A 252 3.51 -24.29 6.91
CA PRO A 252 2.40 -23.41 6.59
C PRO A 252 1.08 -24.14 6.83
N LEU A 253 0.22 -23.55 7.65
CA LEU A 253 -1.11 -24.06 7.99
C LEU A 253 -2.18 -23.38 7.13
N LEU A 254 -2.10 -22.06 6.99
CA LEU A 254 -3.00 -21.24 6.19
C LEU A 254 -2.23 -20.11 5.53
N THR A 255 -2.48 -19.87 4.24
CA THR A 255 -1.99 -18.71 3.50
C THR A 255 -3.18 -17.91 2.99
N ILE A 256 -3.31 -16.65 3.41
CA ILE A 256 -4.45 -15.80 3.05
C ILE A 256 -4.06 -14.88 1.88
N PRO A 257 -4.86 -14.80 0.81
CA PRO A 257 -6.07 -15.59 0.53
C PRO A 257 -5.80 -16.93 -0.19
N ASP A 258 -4.55 -17.19 -0.60
CA ASP A 258 -4.21 -18.27 -1.56
C ASP A 258 -4.75 -19.65 -1.20
N SER A 259 -4.76 -20.03 0.08
CA SER A 259 -5.32 -21.30 0.53
C SER A 259 -6.82 -21.43 0.29
N LEU A 260 -7.55 -20.32 0.21
CA LEU A 260 -9.00 -20.31 0.05
C LEU A 260 -9.41 -20.18 -1.41
N LEU A 261 -8.54 -19.61 -2.25
CA LEU A 261 -8.71 -19.66 -3.71
C LEU A 261 -8.81 -21.09 -4.22
N LYS A 262 -8.16 -22.06 -3.55
CA LYS A 262 -8.24 -23.49 -3.89
C LYS A 262 -9.63 -24.09 -3.71
N ILE A 263 -10.52 -23.42 -2.98
CA ILE A 263 -11.86 -23.89 -2.65
C ILE A 263 -12.92 -23.16 -3.50
N LEU A 264 -12.56 -22.03 -4.12
CA LEU A 264 -13.45 -21.25 -4.96
C LEU A 264 -13.44 -21.77 -6.42
N PRO A 265 -14.59 -21.80 -7.12
CA PRO A 265 -14.62 -22.11 -8.55
C PRO A 265 -13.77 -21.12 -9.35
N SER A 266 -12.97 -21.62 -10.30
CA SER A 266 -12.00 -20.82 -11.07
C SER A 266 -12.63 -19.65 -11.83
N GLY A 267 -13.91 -19.73 -12.22
CA GLY A 267 -14.63 -18.66 -12.92
C GLY A 267 -15.10 -17.49 -12.05
N ILE A 268 -14.92 -17.55 -10.73
CA ILE A 268 -15.41 -16.53 -9.77
C ILE A 268 -14.25 -15.73 -9.16
N ILE A 269 -13.01 -16.20 -9.36
CA ILE A 269 -11.81 -15.60 -8.78
C ILE A 269 -11.41 -14.40 -9.64
N PRO A 270 -11.45 -13.17 -9.12
CA PRO A 270 -11.04 -12.00 -9.86
C PRO A 270 -9.52 -11.92 -9.94
N ASP A 271 -9.03 -11.16 -10.91
CA ASP A 271 -7.61 -11.06 -11.19
C ASP A 271 -6.82 -10.40 -10.03
N GLU A 272 -7.44 -9.54 -9.22
CA GLU A 272 -6.81 -8.89 -8.06
C GLU A 272 -6.27 -9.90 -7.05
N ILE A 273 -6.98 -11.01 -6.84
CA ILE A 273 -6.60 -12.07 -5.91
C ILE A 273 -6.04 -13.31 -6.63
N THR A 274 -5.77 -13.22 -7.93
CA THR A 274 -5.12 -14.30 -8.69
C THR A 274 -3.61 -14.10 -8.71
N PRO A 275 -2.80 -15.05 -8.16
CA PRO A 275 -1.34 -14.94 -8.19
C PRO A 275 -0.81 -14.70 -9.61
N GLY A 276 0.13 -13.78 -9.76
CA GLY A 276 0.67 -13.36 -11.06
C GLY A 276 -0.15 -12.29 -11.77
N LYS A 277 -1.44 -12.14 -11.44
CA LYS A 277 -2.33 -11.15 -12.06
C LYS A 277 -2.68 -9.95 -11.19
N GLY A 278 -2.46 -10.05 -9.88
CA GLY A 278 -2.76 -8.97 -8.95
C GLY A 278 -2.00 -9.07 -7.64
N ASP A 279 -2.19 -8.05 -6.80
CA ASP A 279 -1.45 -7.87 -5.55
C ASP A 279 -2.29 -8.06 -4.28
N PHE A 280 -3.48 -8.68 -4.44
CA PHE A 280 -4.61 -8.77 -3.52
C PHE A 280 -5.67 -7.67 -3.66
N MET A 281 -5.27 -6.45 -4.01
CA MET A 281 -6.15 -5.29 -4.02
C MET A 281 -6.30 -4.69 -5.41
N VAL A 282 -5.28 -4.78 -6.25
CA VAL A 282 -5.22 -4.15 -7.55
C VAL A 282 -4.65 -5.16 -8.54
N THR A 283 -5.23 -5.22 -9.73
CA THR A 283 -4.68 -6.05 -10.81
C THR A 283 -3.37 -5.42 -11.30
N ALA A 284 -2.44 -6.25 -11.73
CA ALA A 284 -1.19 -5.83 -12.36
C ALA A 284 -1.46 -4.91 -13.57
N GLU A 285 -2.55 -5.17 -14.29
CA GLU A 285 -3.00 -4.32 -15.42
C GLU A 285 -3.51 -2.94 -14.95
N SER A 286 -4.35 -2.90 -13.92
CA SER A 286 -4.86 -1.63 -13.37
C SER A 286 -3.76 -0.81 -12.69
N ALA A 287 -2.67 -1.45 -12.25
CA ALA A 287 -1.50 -0.76 -11.70
C ALA A 287 -0.66 0.00 -12.73
N VAL A 288 -0.94 -0.15 -14.03
CA VAL A 288 -0.24 0.58 -15.10
C VAL A 288 -0.79 1.99 -15.21
N LEU A 289 0.04 2.99 -14.91
CA LEU A 289 -0.28 4.39 -15.23
C LEU A 289 -0.30 4.55 -16.76
N PRO A 290 -1.41 5.01 -17.40
CA PRO A 290 -1.58 4.87 -18.85
C PRO A 290 -0.50 5.51 -19.74
N TRP A 291 0.15 6.58 -19.29
CA TRP A 291 1.24 7.27 -20.00
C TRP A 291 2.59 7.17 -19.29
N ALA A 292 2.75 6.23 -18.36
CA ALA A 292 4.07 6.01 -17.77
C ALA A 292 5.04 5.48 -18.83
N GLN A 293 6.19 6.14 -18.96
CA GLN A 293 7.29 5.69 -19.82
C GLN A 293 7.78 4.30 -19.40
N LYS A 294 7.69 3.99 -18.10
CA LYS A 294 8.13 2.73 -17.51
C LYS A 294 7.13 2.24 -16.48
N HIS A 295 6.85 0.94 -16.55
CA HIS A 295 6.07 0.22 -15.56
C HIS A 295 6.81 -1.04 -15.13
N TYR A 296 6.70 -1.43 -13.85
CA TYR A 296 7.27 -2.68 -13.35
C TYR A 296 6.25 -3.44 -12.50
N ASN A 297 5.92 -4.64 -12.94
CA ASN A 297 5.28 -5.64 -12.09
C ASN A 297 6.33 -6.34 -11.22
N LEU A 298 6.09 -6.39 -9.91
CA LEU A 298 7.02 -6.88 -8.90
C LEU A 298 6.42 -8.05 -8.12
N PRO A 299 7.25 -9.01 -7.67
CA PRO A 299 6.81 -10.14 -6.84
C PRO A 299 6.56 -9.68 -5.39
N ALA A 300 5.60 -8.79 -5.21
CA ALA A 300 5.18 -8.22 -3.93
C ALA A 300 3.66 -8.10 -3.89
N ASN A 301 3.11 -8.10 -2.67
CA ASN A 301 1.70 -7.79 -2.42
C ASN A 301 1.48 -6.29 -2.28
N HIS A 302 0.21 -5.89 -2.19
CA HIS A 302 -0.20 -4.48 -2.17
C HIS A 302 0.50 -3.62 -1.12
N ILE A 303 0.90 -4.22 0.01
CA ILE A 303 1.54 -3.52 1.13
C ILE A 303 3.07 -3.58 1.01
N SER A 304 3.62 -4.78 0.81
CA SER A 304 5.06 -5.04 0.76
C SER A 304 5.75 -4.41 -0.44
N ILE A 305 5.02 -4.08 -1.52
CA ILE A 305 5.58 -3.41 -2.70
C ILE A 305 6.23 -2.07 -2.36
N ALA A 306 5.72 -1.35 -1.36
CA ALA A 306 6.28 -0.08 -0.89
C ALA A 306 7.70 -0.22 -0.27
N SER A 307 8.09 -1.43 0.09
CA SER A 307 9.42 -1.76 0.62
C SER A 307 10.25 -2.61 -0.35
N HIS A 308 9.72 -2.90 -1.55
CA HIS A 308 10.39 -3.79 -2.50
C HIS A 308 11.65 -3.14 -3.07
N LYS A 309 12.79 -3.85 -3.01
CA LYS A 309 14.11 -3.31 -3.39
C LYS A 309 14.11 -2.65 -4.77
N LYS A 310 13.63 -3.33 -5.81
CA LYS A 310 13.57 -2.80 -7.18
C LYS A 310 12.69 -1.54 -7.30
N MET A 311 11.63 -1.43 -6.51
CA MET A 311 10.80 -0.23 -6.48
C MET A 311 11.61 0.94 -5.92
N LYS A 312 12.27 0.72 -4.76
CA LYS A 312 13.11 1.74 -4.12
C LYS A 312 14.25 2.18 -5.03
N ASP A 313 15.04 1.25 -5.55
CA ASP A 313 16.19 1.54 -6.42
C ASP A 313 15.80 2.37 -7.64
N ARG A 314 14.71 1.99 -8.34
CA ARG A 314 14.25 2.69 -9.55
C ARG A 314 13.68 4.07 -9.24
N THR A 315 12.99 4.20 -8.11
CA THR A 315 12.44 5.48 -7.68
C THR A 315 13.55 6.43 -7.28
N LEU A 316 14.47 6.01 -6.41
CA LEU A 316 15.61 6.83 -5.98
C LEU A 316 16.49 7.24 -7.17
N LYS A 317 16.73 6.34 -8.13
CA LYS A 317 17.43 6.69 -9.37
C LYS A 317 16.73 7.83 -10.12
N LEU A 318 15.41 7.75 -10.29
CA LEU A 318 14.65 8.80 -10.96
C LEU A 318 14.74 10.12 -10.19
N LEU A 319 14.66 10.08 -8.86
CA LEU A 319 14.76 11.27 -8.01
C LEU A 319 16.13 11.96 -8.09
N GLU A 320 17.22 11.20 -8.26
CA GLU A 320 18.57 11.75 -8.47
C GLU A 320 18.75 12.45 -9.83
N GLU A 321 17.89 12.14 -10.81
CA GLU A 321 17.91 12.75 -12.14
C GLU A 321 16.99 13.97 -12.25
N LEU A 322 16.47 14.49 -11.13
CA LEU A 322 15.64 15.71 -11.06
C LEU A 322 16.45 16.89 -10.56
#